data_AF-A0A7Z0UXV0-F1
#
_entry.id   AF-A0A7Z0UXV0-F1
#
_cell.length_a   1.000
_cell.length_b   1.000
_cell.length_c   1.000
_cell.angle_alpha   90.00
_cell.angle_beta   90.00
_cell.angle_gamma   90.00
#
_symmetry.space_group_name_H-M   'P 1'
#
loop_
_entity.id
_entity.type
_entity.pdbx_description
1 polymer ?
#
loop_
_entity_poly.entity_id
_entity_poly.type
_entity_poly.pdbx_seq_one_letter_code
_entity_poly.pdbx_strand_id
1 'polypeptide(L)'
;MFVKQTKALKAWLDQGLNGTLDFMHENHDKRANPALLVDGAKTIITVRMDYLHDLPKPRSVMDNTRPNHAIIARYARGRDYHKTVRQQLKKLAKAIENELPQWQHLSIGADKPFVFRPFSDSAPIFERPIAALLLMQQDWDGRASTLY
;
A
#
# COMPACT_ATOMS: atom_id res chain seq x y z
N MET A 1 10.26 14.55 -0.40
CA MET A 1 9.28 13.87 0.50
C MET A 1 9.90 12.73 1.30
N PHE A 2 10.68 11.81 0.73
CA PHE A 2 11.11 10.57 1.42
C PHE A 2 12.58 10.49 1.89
N VAL A 3 13.29 11.61 2.04
CA VAL A 3 14.74 11.62 2.36
C VAL A 3 15.06 10.84 3.64
N LYS A 4 14.24 11.00 4.70
CA LYS A 4 14.39 10.27 5.96
C LYS A 4 14.21 8.76 5.78
N GLN A 5 13.19 8.36 5.03
CA GLN A 5 12.86 6.95 4.77
C GLN A 5 13.95 6.28 3.92
N THR A 6 14.47 6.97 2.91
CA THR A 6 15.58 6.47 2.10
C THR A 6 16.85 6.28 2.92
N LYS A 7 17.18 7.24 3.80
CA LYS A 7 18.35 7.12 4.68
C LYS A 7 18.20 5.96 5.68
N ALA A 8 17.01 5.79 6.25
CA ALA A 8 16.72 4.68 7.16
C ALA A 8 16.77 3.32 6.45
N LEU A 9 16.18 3.21 5.25
CA LEU A 9 16.26 2.00 4.44
C LEU A 9 17.70 1.65 4.11
N LYS A 10 18.50 2.63 3.67
CA LYS A 10 19.92 2.40 3.37
C LYS A 10 20.68 1.89 4.60
N ALA A 11 20.53 2.55 5.75
CA ALA A 11 21.19 2.13 6.99
C ALA A 11 20.77 0.72 7.44
N TRP A 12 19.52 0.32 7.20
CA TRP A 12 19.01 -1.01 7.51
C TRP A 12 19.58 -2.09 6.56
N LEU A 13 19.69 -1.77 5.27
CA LEU A 13 20.34 -2.64 4.27
C LEU A 13 21.84 -2.78 4.52
N ASP A 14 22.53 -1.69 4.86
CA ASP A 14 23.97 -1.70 5.17
C ASP A 14 24.29 -2.59 6.39
N GLN A 15 23.31 -2.84 7.26
CA GLN A 15 23.41 -3.75 8.42
C GLN A 15 23.06 -5.22 8.06
N GLY A 16 22.71 -5.53 6.81
CA GLY A 16 22.36 -6.89 6.39
C GLY A 16 21.04 -7.41 6.99
N LEU A 17 20.15 -6.50 7.43
CA LEU A 17 18.91 -6.86 8.13
C LEU A 17 17.79 -7.31 7.18
N ASN A 18 18.07 -7.42 5.88
CA ASN A 18 17.12 -7.79 4.83
C ASN A 18 16.78 -9.28 4.75
N GLY A 19 17.55 -10.16 5.40
CA GLY A 19 17.31 -11.60 5.34
C GLY A 19 17.27 -12.08 3.89
N THR A 20 16.15 -12.66 3.45
CA THR A 20 15.93 -13.13 2.06
C THR A 20 15.16 -12.12 1.19
N LEU A 21 14.99 -10.88 1.65
CA LEU A 21 14.24 -9.84 0.93
C LEU A 21 15.13 -9.12 -0.09
N ASP A 22 15.74 -9.86 -1.02
CA ASP A 22 16.74 -9.31 -1.96
C ASP A 22 16.19 -8.18 -2.83
N PHE A 23 14.90 -8.21 -3.16
CA PHE A 23 14.20 -7.13 -3.88
C PHE A 23 14.22 -5.78 -3.13
N MET A 24 14.57 -5.77 -1.84
CA MET A 24 14.75 -4.54 -1.07
C MET A 24 16.05 -3.81 -1.44
N HIS A 25 17.02 -4.47 -2.07
CA HIS A 25 18.19 -3.82 -2.68
C HIS A 25 17.88 -3.14 -4.02
N GLU A 26 16.79 -3.55 -4.67
CA GLU A 26 16.40 -3.03 -5.97
C GLU A 26 15.48 -1.81 -5.86
N ASN A 27 15.54 -0.94 -6.88
CA ASN A 27 14.59 0.16 -7.12
C ASN A 27 14.47 1.20 -5.97
N HIS A 28 15.55 1.46 -5.21
CA HIS A 28 15.55 2.44 -4.11
C HIS A 28 15.13 3.85 -4.53
N ASP A 29 15.59 4.24 -5.72
CA ASP A 29 15.27 5.49 -6.40
C ASP A 29 13.78 5.61 -6.69
N LYS A 30 13.15 4.54 -7.19
CA LYS A 30 11.72 4.50 -7.50
C LYS A 30 10.85 4.57 -6.23
N ARG A 31 11.30 3.97 -5.12
CA ARG A 31 10.61 4.04 -3.81
C ARG A 31 10.49 5.46 -3.28
N ALA A 32 11.52 6.26 -3.50
CA ALA A 32 11.61 7.63 -3.01
C ALA A 32 11.06 8.67 -4.00
N ASN A 33 10.73 8.27 -5.23
CA ASN A 33 10.26 9.19 -6.26
C ASN A 33 9.03 8.65 -7.01
N PRO A 34 7.81 9.04 -6.60
CA PRO A 34 6.58 8.67 -7.29
C PRO A 34 6.55 9.07 -8.78
N ALA A 35 7.28 10.12 -9.18
CA ALA A 35 7.35 10.54 -10.58
C ALA A 35 8.09 9.53 -11.47
N LEU A 36 8.95 8.67 -10.89
CA LEU A 36 9.60 7.57 -11.62
C LEU A 36 8.67 6.35 -11.80
N LEU A 37 7.55 6.31 -11.08
CA LEU A 37 6.58 5.21 -11.15
C LEU A 37 5.48 5.47 -12.18
N VAL A 38 5.09 6.74 -12.30
CA VAL A 38 4.13 7.25 -13.29
C VAL A 38 4.63 8.62 -13.74
N ASP A 39 4.93 8.75 -15.03
CA ASP A 39 5.38 10.02 -15.58
C ASP A 39 4.33 11.11 -15.37
N GLY A 40 4.79 12.29 -14.96
CA GLY A 40 3.92 13.43 -14.69
C GLY A 40 2.99 13.31 -13.48
N ALA A 41 3.16 12.31 -12.59
CA ALA A 41 2.32 12.15 -11.40
C ALA A 41 2.21 13.44 -10.55
N LYS A 42 0.98 13.90 -10.30
CA LYS A 42 0.69 15.10 -9.50
C LYS A 42 0.09 14.81 -8.14
N THR A 43 -0.70 13.74 -8.05
CA THR A 43 -1.49 13.42 -6.86
C THR A 43 -1.34 11.95 -6.53
N ILE A 44 -1.29 11.65 -5.24
CA ILE A 44 -1.36 10.28 -4.71
C ILE A 44 -2.66 10.18 -3.91
N ILE A 45 -3.48 9.19 -4.24
CA ILE A 45 -4.69 8.85 -3.48
C ILE A 45 -4.37 7.59 -2.69
N THR A 46 -4.41 7.70 -1.37
CA THR A 46 -4.28 6.54 -0.47
C THR A 46 -5.64 6.14 0.03
N VAL A 47 -5.92 4.84 -0.01
CA VAL A 47 -7.14 4.25 0.54
C VAL A 47 -6.74 3.23 1.60
N ARG A 48 -7.66 2.95 2.52
CA ARG A 48 -7.53 1.86 3.49
C ARG A 48 -8.78 0.99 3.36
N MET A 49 -8.59 -0.32 3.40
CA MET A 49 -9.70 -1.27 3.50
C MET A 49 -9.60 -2.03 4.82
N ASP A 50 -10.65 -1.95 5.65
CA ASP A 50 -10.72 -2.80 6.82
C ASP A 50 -10.97 -4.25 6.39
N TYR A 51 -10.15 -5.17 6.92
CA TYR A 51 -10.28 -6.61 6.71
C TYR A 51 -10.75 -7.33 7.98
N LEU A 52 -10.95 -6.59 9.08
CA LEU A 52 -11.56 -7.05 10.32
C LEU A 52 -13.06 -6.79 10.26
N HIS A 53 -13.78 -7.61 9.51
CA HIS A 53 -15.23 -7.45 9.40
C HIS A 53 -15.97 -7.88 10.68
N ASP A 54 -15.46 -8.90 11.38
CA ASP A 54 -15.98 -9.40 12.64
C ASP A 54 -14.86 -9.61 13.67
N LEU A 55 -15.17 -9.36 14.94
CA LEU A 55 -14.27 -9.73 16.04
C LEU A 55 -14.05 -11.25 16.02
N PRO A 56 -12.81 -11.70 15.82
CA PRO A 56 -12.53 -13.11 15.68
C PRO A 56 -12.72 -13.82 17.01
N LYS A 57 -13.35 -14.99 16.96
CA LYS A 57 -13.23 -15.94 18.07
C LYS A 57 -11.74 -16.25 18.28
N PRO A 58 -11.22 -16.11 19.51
CA PRO A 58 -9.86 -16.52 19.83
C PRO A 58 -9.65 -17.96 19.37
N ARG A 59 -8.58 -18.20 18.61
CA ARG A 59 -8.17 -19.55 18.24
C ARG A 59 -6.93 -19.86 19.03
N SER A 60 -6.94 -20.96 19.77
CA SER A 60 -5.71 -21.59 20.23
C SER A 60 -5.58 -22.94 19.53
N VAL A 61 -4.36 -23.24 19.13
CA VAL A 61 -3.94 -24.63 18.91
C VAL A 61 -3.19 -24.96 20.19
N MET A 62 -3.79 -25.75 21.07
CA MET A 62 -3.05 -26.24 22.24
C MET A 62 -2.06 -27.28 21.75
N ASP A 63 -0.77 -27.07 22.07
CA ASP A 63 0.31 -27.98 21.70
C ASP A 63 -0.11 -29.41 22.08
N ASN A 64 0.03 -30.32 21.11
CA ASN A 64 -0.26 -31.76 21.18
C ASN A 64 -1.72 -32.23 21.01
N THR A 65 -2.73 -31.36 20.98
CA THR A 65 -4.12 -31.84 20.70
C THR A 65 -4.37 -32.15 19.22
N ARG A 66 -3.63 -31.48 18.33
CA ARG A 66 -3.69 -31.66 16.88
C ARG A 66 -2.31 -31.49 16.26
N PRO A 67 -1.51 -32.56 16.12
CA PRO A 67 -0.23 -32.46 15.41
C PRO A 67 -0.46 -31.89 13.99
N ASN A 68 0.51 -31.10 13.50
CA ASN A 68 0.48 -30.44 12.20
C ASN A 68 -0.62 -29.38 11.99
N HIS A 69 -1.18 -28.82 13.07
CA HIS A 69 -2.09 -27.68 12.97
C HIS A 69 -1.38 -26.38 13.38
N ALA A 70 -1.58 -25.32 12.59
CA ALA A 70 -1.05 -23.99 12.86
C ALA A 70 -2.10 -22.91 12.56
N ILE A 71 -1.91 -21.73 13.16
CA ILE A 71 -2.76 -20.56 12.91
C ILE A 71 -2.12 -19.73 11.80
N ILE A 72 -2.77 -19.67 10.65
CA ILE A 72 -2.36 -18.80 9.54
C ILE A 72 -2.72 -17.35 9.86
N ALA A 73 -1.83 -16.39 9.58
CA ALA A 73 -2.08 -14.96 9.78
C ALA A 73 -3.34 -14.48 9.04
N ARG A 74 -4.07 -13.51 9.60
CA ARG A 74 -5.40 -13.10 9.08
C ARG A 74 -5.34 -12.59 7.64
N TYR A 75 -4.33 -11.78 7.31
CA TYR A 75 -4.18 -11.18 5.98
C TYR A 75 -3.92 -12.22 4.88
N ALA A 76 -3.47 -13.43 5.24
CA ALA A 76 -3.21 -14.52 4.31
C ALA A 76 -4.41 -15.47 4.18
N ARG A 77 -5.57 -15.14 4.77
CA ARG A 77 -6.78 -15.97 4.72
C ARG A 77 -7.72 -15.49 3.62
N GLY A 78 -8.37 -16.44 2.97
CA GLY A 78 -9.40 -16.15 1.97
C GLY A 78 -8.79 -15.73 0.63
N ARG A 79 -9.42 -14.79 -0.06
CA ARG A 79 -8.97 -14.30 -1.35
C ARG A 79 -7.75 -13.41 -1.18
N ASP A 80 -6.75 -13.62 -2.04
CA ASP A 80 -5.58 -12.75 -2.16
C ASP A 80 -6.00 -11.27 -2.26
N TYR A 81 -5.62 -10.50 -1.25
CA TYR A 81 -6.05 -9.12 -1.10
C TYR A 81 -5.47 -8.23 -2.21
N HIS A 82 -4.28 -8.56 -2.75
CA HIS A 82 -3.66 -7.76 -3.82
C HIS A 82 -4.59 -7.64 -5.03
N LYS A 83 -5.24 -8.76 -5.40
CA LYS A 83 -6.20 -8.80 -6.50
C LYS A 83 -7.45 -7.98 -6.17
N THR A 84 -8.00 -8.16 -4.97
CA THR A 84 -9.20 -7.46 -4.51
C THR A 84 -8.99 -5.95 -4.46
N VAL A 85 -7.92 -5.49 -3.79
CA VAL A 85 -7.59 -4.07 -3.63
C VAL A 85 -7.29 -3.44 -4.99
N ARG A 86 -6.48 -4.07 -5.84
CA ARG A 86 -6.16 -3.55 -7.18
C ARG A 86 -7.40 -3.41 -8.06
N GLN A 87 -8.35 -4.33 -7.99
CA GLN A 87 -9.62 -4.22 -8.71
C GLN A 87 -10.47 -3.04 -8.21
N GLN A 88 -10.56 -2.84 -6.90
CA GLN A 88 -11.31 -1.73 -6.32
C GLN A 88 -10.68 -0.38 -6.65
N LEU A 89 -9.35 -0.27 -6.58
CA LEU A 89 -8.61 0.92 -7.02
C LEU A 89 -8.85 1.25 -8.50
N LYS A 90 -8.87 0.22 -9.36
CA LYS A 90 -9.18 0.42 -10.79
C LYS A 90 -10.61 0.91 -11.01
N LYS A 91 -11.59 0.43 -10.24
CA LYS A 91 -12.96 0.95 -10.29
C LYS A 91 -13.03 2.41 -9.85
N LEU A 92 -12.34 2.76 -8.77
CA LEU A 92 -12.26 4.15 -8.29
C LEU A 92 -11.65 5.07 -9.35
N ALA A 93 -10.52 4.67 -9.95
CA ALA A 93 -9.88 5.45 -10.99
C ALA A 93 -10.78 5.67 -12.21
N LYS A 94 -11.51 4.63 -12.65
CA LYS A 94 -12.50 4.74 -13.73
C LYS A 94 -13.67 5.65 -13.36
N ALA A 95 -14.13 5.61 -12.12
CA ALA A 95 -15.18 6.50 -11.65
C ALA A 95 -14.71 7.96 -11.73
N ILE A 96 -13.49 8.26 -11.28
CA ILE A 96 -12.88 9.59 -11.41
C ILE A 96 -12.78 9.99 -12.89
N GLU A 97 -12.26 9.10 -13.74
CA GLU A 97 -12.12 9.33 -15.19
C GLU A 97 -13.46 9.71 -15.85
N ASN A 98 -14.54 9.04 -15.45
CA ASN A 98 -15.89 9.31 -15.98
C ASN A 98 -16.46 10.66 -15.52
N GLU A 99 -16.02 11.20 -14.38
CA GLU A 99 -16.45 12.51 -13.88
C GLU A 99 -15.64 13.67 -14.48
N LEU A 100 -14.43 13.42 -15.00
CA LEU A 100 -13.56 14.45 -15.57
C LEU A 100 -14.22 15.32 -16.67
N PRO A 101 -15.02 14.79 -17.60
CA PRO A 101 -15.73 15.61 -18.58
C PRO A 101 -16.65 16.66 -17.95
N GLN A 102 -17.29 16.34 -16.82
CA GLN A 102 -18.14 17.29 -16.11
C GLN A 102 -17.31 18.42 -15.47
N TRP A 103 -16.06 18.14 -15.13
CA TRP A 103 -15.11 19.10 -14.54
C TRP A 103 -14.28 19.86 -15.58
N GLN A 104 -14.46 19.61 -16.87
CA GLN A 104 -13.72 20.30 -17.94
C GLN A 104 -13.92 21.83 -17.90
N HIS A 105 -15.03 22.32 -17.35
CA HIS A 105 -15.27 23.74 -17.09
C HIS A 105 -14.24 24.38 -16.15
N LEU A 106 -13.49 23.59 -15.36
CA LEU A 106 -12.40 24.06 -14.51
C LEU A 106 -11.11 24.33 -15.28
N SER A 107 -11.04 24.00 -16.58
CA SER A 107 -9.87 24.19 -17.46
C SER A 107 -8.56 23.55 -16.95
N ILE A 108 -8.62 22.61 -16.00
CA ILE A 108 -7.45 21.92 -15.48
C ILE A 108 -7.15 20.69 -16.36
N GLY A 109 -6.11 20.79 -17.17
CA GLY A 109 -5.49 19.61 -17.82
C GLY A 109 -6.29 18.93 -18.93
N ALA A 110 -7.27 19.63 -19.53
CA ALA A 110 -8.16 19.10 -20.57
C ALA A 110 -7.44 18.51 -21.80
N ASP A 111 -6.18 18.91 -22.05
CA ASP A 111 -5.40 18.49 -23.23
C ASP A 111 -4.61 17.19 -23.03
N LYS A 112 -4.64 16.59 -21.83
CA LYS A 112 -3.86 15.37 -21.51
C LYS A 112 -4.75 14.22 -21.09
N PRO A 113 -4.45 12.97 -21.53
CA PRO A 113 -5.21 11.81 -21.10
C PRO A 113 -5.07 11.60 -19.59
N PHE A 114 -6.13 11.11 -18.95
CA PHE A 114 -6.08 10.73 -17.55
C PHE A 114 -5.21 9.48 -17.39
N VAL A 115 -4.07 9.63 -16.71
CA VAL A 115 -3.14 8.53 -16.45
C VAL A 115 -3.19 8.16 -14.98
N PHE A 116 -3.43 6.88 -14.69
CA PHE A 116 -3.40 6.35 -13.34
C PHE A 116 -2.69 5.00 -13.29
N ARG A 117 -2.14 4.66 -12.12
CA ARG A 117 -1.53 3.35 -11.86
C ARG A 117 -1.88 2.89 -10.44
N PRO A 118 -2.65 1.81 -10.28
CA PRO A 118 -2.97 1.28 -8.96
C PRO A 118 -1.80 0.47 -8.40
N PHE A 119 -1.51 0.68 -7.13
CA PHE A 119 -0.49 -0.04 -6.37
C PHE A 119 -1.11 -0.73 -5.15
N SER A 120 -0.53 -1.86 -4.72
CA SER A 120 -0.93 -2.61 -3.54
C SER A 120 0.20 -3.59 -3.21
N ASP A 121 0.96 -3.32 -2.14
CA ASP A 121 2.05 -4.07 -1.48
C ASP A 121 3.15 -4.73 -2.37
N SER A 122 3.01 -4.64 -3.68
CA SER A 122 3.86 -5.28 -4.68
C SER A 122 4.68 -4.27 -5.46
N ALA A 123 4.57 -2.98 -5.13
CA ALA A 123 5.23 -1.90 -5.83
C ALA A 123 6.33 -1.29 -4.97
N PRO A 124 7.44 -0.85 -5.58
CA PRO A 124 8.49 -0.17 -4.86
C PRO A 124 8.04 1.26 -4.55
N ILE A 125 7.14 1.42 -3.58
CA ILE A 125 6.68 2.71 -3.05
C ILE A 125 6.57 2.62 -1.52
N PHE A 126 6.87 3.73 -0.83
CA PHE A 126 6.76 3.80 0.63
C PHE A 126 5.28 3.94 1.07
N GLU A 127 4.48 2.88 0.89
CA GLU A 127 3.04 2.88 1.22
C GLU A 127 2.77 3.29 2.67
N ARG A 128 3.48 2.71 3.64
CA ARG A 128 3.29 3.03 5.07
C ARG A 128 3.65 4.49 5.41
N PRO A 129 4.83 5.02 5.01
CA PRO A 129 5.13 6.44 5.20
C PRO A 129 4.14 7.39 4.52
N ILE A 130 3.68 7.06 3.31
CA ILE A 130 2.66 7.85 2.60
C ILE A 130 1.35 7.86 3.38
N ALA A 131 0.87 6.68 3.77
CA ALA A 131 -0.34 6.53 4.55
C ALA A 131 -0.24 7.24 5.90
N ALA A 132 0.90 7.18 6.59
CA ALA A 132 1.11 7.92 7.82
C ALA A 132 1.04 9.44 7.59
N LEU A 133 1.71 9.97 6.57
CA LEU A 133 1.66 11.42 6.27
C LEU A 133 0.25 11.92 5.95
N LEU A 134 -0.60 11.08 5.33
CA LEU A 134 -1.95 11.44 4.92
C LEU A 134 -3.02 11.13 5.98
N LEU A 135 -2.84 10.07 6.79
CA LEU A 135 -3.80 9.59 7.78
C LEU A 135 -3.51 10.09 9.20
N MET A 136 -2.34 10.66 9.50
CA MET A 136 -2.02 11.27 10.80
C MET A 136 -2.83 12.54 11.13
N GLN A 137 -3.88 12.87 10.36
CA GLN A 137 -4.93 13.79 10.79
C GLN A 137 -6.09 13.10 11.51
N GLN A 138 -6.11 11.77 11.63
CA GLN A 138 -7.08 11.01 12.42
C GLN A 138 -6.38 9.89 13.22
N ASP A 139 -6.36 10.03 14.54
CA ASP A 139 -6.09 9.05 15.61
C ASP A 139 -5.37 7.73 15.22
N TRP A 140 -4.04 7.74 15.24
CA TRP A 140 -3.20 6.55 15.08
C TRP A 140 -2.44 6.20 16.37
N ASP A 141 -2.83 5.11 17.05
CA ASP A 141 -2.02 4.40 18.07
C ASP A 141 -1.21 3.29 17.39
N GLY A 142 0.11 3.46 17.31
CA GLY A 142 1.06 2.72 16.50
C GLY A 142 1.34 1.26 16.88
N ARG A 143 0.32 0.44 17.16
CA ARG A 143 0.51 -0.97 17.55
C ARG A 143 0.21 -2.02 16.46
N ALA A 144 -0.24 -1.62 15.28
CA ALA A 144 -0.47 -2.55 14.16
C ALA A 144 0.39 -2.17 12.96
N SER A 145 1.50 -2.88 12.78
CA SER A 145 2.52 -2.64 11.76
C SER A 145 2.13 -3.02 10.32
N THR A 146 0.85 -2.99 9.92
CA THR A 146 0.43 -3.38 8.56
C THR A 146 -0.71 -2.50 8.06
N LEU A 147 -0.40 -1.61 7.12
CA LEU A 147 -1.36 -0.86 6.32
C LEU A 147 -1.40 -1.49 4.92
N TYR A 148 -2.61 -1.78 4.42
CA TYR A 148 -2.95 -2.01 3.01
C TYR A 148 -3.99 -0.96 2.59
#